data_AF-A0ABD2I5T3-F1
#
_entry.id   AF-A0ABD2I5T3-F1
#
_cell.length_a   1.000
_cell.length_b   1.000
_cell.length_c   1.000
_cell.angle_alpha   90.00
_cell.angle_beta   90.00
_cell.angle_gamma   90.00
#
_symmetry.space_group_name_H-M   'P 1'
#
loop_
_entity.id
_entity.type
_entity.pdbx_description
1 polymer ?
#
loop_
_entity_poly.entity_id
_entity_poly.type
_entity_poly.pdbx_seq_one_letter_code
_entity_poly.pdbx_strand_id
1 'polypeptide(L)'
;MYGIKFSHAAPYCEILANVVSNTKTPFMISIELPDGQQTEKMVFEEPGAKNVILKGNNCASKHWQLNTFRRDENGQWQLAKESKAKLDGAGGQMTLKVEDALQPRVAGRLAVSCSESAICGGGPLSGNAGGDGLMTWG
;
A
#
# COMPACT_ATOMS: atom_id res chain seq x y z
N MET A 1 -6.28 10.00 44.93
CA MET A 1 -6.48 10.46 43.55
C MET A 1 -5.83 9.45 42.61
N TYR A 2 -6.60 8.49 42.09
CA TYR A 2 -6.08 7.57 41.07
C TYR A 2 -6.17 8.27 39.72
N GLY A 3 -5.04 8.83 39.27
CA GLY A 3 -4.92 9.38 37.93
C GLY A 3 -5.10 8.24 36.94
N ILE A 4 -6.22 8.26 36.21
CA ILE A 4 -6.43 7.39 35.06
C ILE A 4 -5.35 7.78 34.04
N LYS A 5 -4.26 7.02 33.98
CA LYS A 5 -3.32 7.11 32.87
C LYS A 5 -4.08 6.59 31.65
N PHE A 6 -4.65 7.51 30.88
CA PHE A 6 -4.98 7.25 29.48
C PHE A 6 -3.65 6.93 28.79
N SER A 7 -3.29 5.65 28.77
CA SER A 7 -2.31 5.15 27.81
C SER A 7 -2.88 5.50 26.45
N HIS A 8 -2.38 6.56 25.82
CA HIS A 8 -2.57 6.78 24.40
C HIS A 8 -1.99 5.54 23.73
N ALA A 9 -2.83 4.55 23.45
CA ALA A 9 -2.46 3.45 22.58
C ALA A 9 -1.96 4.12 21.30
N ALA A 10 -0.68 3.91 20.97
CA ALA A 10 -0.15 4.41 19.71
C ALA A 10 -1.11 3.93 18.61
N PRO A 11 -1.45 4.78 17.62
CA PRO A 11 -2.37 4.37 16.57
C PRO A 11 -1.80 3.13 15.90
N TYR A 12 -2.45 1.99 16.09
CA TYR A 12 -2.08 0.74 15.45
C TYR A 12 -2.74 0.72 14.06
N CYS A 13 -2.07 0.12 13.09
CA CYS A 13 -2.68 -0.15 11.81
C CYS A 13 -2.72 -1.65 11.54
N GLU A 14 -3.81 -2.06 10.91
CA GLU A 14 -4.00 -3.40 10.36
C GLU A 14 -4.68 -3.22 9.00
N ILE A 15 -3.93 -3.48 7.94
CA ILE A 15 -4.39 -3.30 6.56
C ILE A 15 -4.21 -4.61 5.79
N LEU A 16 -5.30 -5.12 5.21
CA LEU A 16 -5.23 -6.21 4.24
C LEU A 16 -4.87 -5.63 2.87
N ALA A 17 -3.64 -5.84 2.42
CA ALA A 17 -3.19 -5.42 1.11
C ALA A 17 -3.29 -6.57 0.10
N ASN A 18 -4.13 -6.39 -0.91
CA ASN A 18 -4.19 -7.25 -2.09
C ASN A 18 -3.24 -6.69 -3.15
N VAL A 19 -2.09 -7.34 -3.33
CA VAL A 19 -1.08 -6.96 -4.32
C VAL A 19 -1.34 -7.70 -5.62
N VAL A 20 -1.68 -6.96 -6.67
CA VAL A 20 -2.00 -7.47 -8.01
C VAL A 20 -0.86 -7.15 -8.96
N SER A 21 -0.26 -8.19 -9.52
CA SER A 21 0.66 -8.14 -10.65
C SER A 21 -0.12 -8.25 -11.95
N ASN A 22 0.02 -7.24 -12.82
CA ASN A 22 -0.48 -7.25 -14.19
C ASN A 22 0.64 -7.35 -15.24
N THR A 23 1.88 -7.48 -14.79
CA THR A 23 3.05 -7.56 -15.67
C THR A 23 3.46 -9.00 -15.94
N LYS A 24 3.97 -9.25 -17.14
CA LYS A 24 4.64 -10.51 -17.51
C LYS A 24 6.10 -10.55 -17.05
N THR A 25 6.62 -9.43 -16.56
CA THR A 25 8.00 -9.33 -16.11
C THR A 25 8.08 -9.79 -14.65
N PRO A 26 8.97 -10.73 -14.30
CA PRO A 26 9.12 -11.16 -12.92
C PRO A 26 9.62 -10.01 -12.06
N PHE A 27 8.92 -9.76 -10.96
CA PHE A 27 9.30 -8.74 -9.99
C PHE A 27 9.10 -9.23 -8.56
N MET A 28 9.77 -8.55 -7.64
CA MET A 28 9.59 -8.74 -6.21
C MET A 28 9.15 -7.42 -5.59
N ILE A 29 8.28 -7.45 -4.59
CA ILE A 29 7.88 -6.28 -3.83
C ILE A 29 8.07 -6.53 -2.34
N SER A 30 8.60 -5.54 -1.64
CA SER A 30 8.68 -5.50 -0.19
C SER A 30 8.10 -4.20 0.33
N ILE A 31 7.38 -4.28 1.44
CA ILE A 31 6.78 -3.12 2.09
C ILE A 31 7.48 -2.95 3.44
N GLU A 32 8.03 -1.77 3.68
CA GLU A 32 8.60 -1.37 4.96
C GLU A 32 7.61 -0.44 5.66
N LEU A 33 7.22 -0.85 6.86
CA LEU A 33 6.35 -0.09 7.74
C LEU A 33 7.13 1.03 8.44
N PRO A 34 6.45 2.07 8.94
CA PRO A 34 7.14 3.25 9.47
C PRO A 34 7.82 3.02 10.83
N ASP A 35 7.54 1.90 11.48
CA ASP A 35 8.22 1.41 12.68
C ASP A 35 9.49 0.60 12.36
N GLY A 36 9.84 0.46 11.07
CA GLY A 36 11.01 -0.26 10.59
C GLY A 36 10.76 -1.75 10.36
N GLN A 37 9.53 -2.24 10.54
CA GLN A 37 9.19 -3.62 10.21
C GLN A 37 9.10 -3.79 8.69
N GLN A 38 9.82 -4.78 8.16
CA GLN A 38 9.73 -5.13 6.75
C GLN A 38 8.83 -6.36 6.59
N THR A 39 7.89 -6.31 5.64
CA THR A 39 7.06 -7.45 5.29
C THR A 39 7.85 -8.51 4.56
N GLU A 40 7.27 -9.71 4.49
CA GLU A 40 7.78 -10.73 3.59
C GLU A 40 7.87 -10.21 2.15
N LYS A 41 8.95 -10.59 1.46
CA LYS A 41 9.18 -10.25 0.06
C LYS A 41 8.26 -11.09 -0.81
N MET A 42 7.34 -10.45 -1.50
CA MET A 42 6.43 -11.11 -2.42
C MET A 42 7.05 -11.16 -3.81
N VAL A 43 7.36 -12.37 -4.29
CA VAL A 43 7.85 -12.60 -5.66
C VAL A 43 6.68 -12.92 -6.58
N PHE A 44 6.60 -12.25 -7.73
CA PHE A 44 5.65 -12.51 -8.79
C PHE A 44 6.44 -12.93 -10.03
N GLU A 45 6.30 -14.18 -10.45
CA GLU A 45 6.90 -14.68 -11.70
C GLU A 45 5.95 -14.50 -12.90
N GLU A 46 4.65 -14.45 -12.64
CA GLU A 46 3.57 -14.28 -13.63
C GLU A 46 2.51 -13.30 -13.09
N PRO A 47 1.60 -12.79 -13.93
CA PRO A 47 0.44 -12.03 -13.50
C PRO A 47 -0.38 -12.81 -12.46
N GLY A 48 -0.83 -12.12 -11.41
CA GLY A 48 -1.54 -12.78 -10.31
C GLY A 48 -1.74 -11.85 -9.12
N ALA A 49 -2.36 -12.37 -8.06
CA ALA A 49 -2.62 -11.59 -6.84
C ALA A 49 -2.12 -12.31 -5.60
N LYS A 50 -1.57 -11.55 -4.64
CA LYS A 50 -1.17 -12.03 -3.32
C LYS A 50 -1.73 -11.13 -2.24
N ASN A 51 -2.27 -11.71 -1.18
CA ASN A 51 -2.74 -10.98 -0.01
C ASN A 51 -1.64 -10.94 1.04
N VAL A 52 -1.40 -9.77 1.62
CA VAL A 52 -0.52 -9.60 2.77
C VAL A 52 -1.22 -8.75 3.82
N ILE A 53 -1.09 -9.15 5.08
CA ILE A 53 -1.61 -8.38 6.20
C ILE A 53 -0.48 -7.50 6.71
N LEU A 54 -0.69 -6.19 6.67
CA LEU A 54 0.24 -5.17 7.12
C LEU A 54 -0.17 -4.75 8.54
N LYS A 55 0.66 -5.10 9.53
CA LYS A 55 0.44 -4.79 10.94
C LYS A 55 1.60 -3.97 11.46
N GLY A 56 1.31 -2.80 12.01
CA GLY A 56 2.34 -1.95 12.58
C GLY A 56 1.76 -0.92 13.54
N ASN A 57 2.66 -0.14 14.12
CA ASN A 57 2.31 0.97 14.98
C ASN A 57 2.72 2.30 14.34
N ASN A 58 2.00 3.36 14.70
CA ASN A 58 2.32 4.74 14.32
C ASN A 58 2.34 4.97 12.79
N CYS A 59 1.38 4.35 12.09
CA CYS A 59 1.42 4.17 10.64
C CYS A 59 1.21 5.47 9.84
N ALA A 60 0.45 6.42 10.38
CA ALA A 60 0.28 7.76 9.80
C ALA A 60 1.46 8.72 10.06
N SER A 61 2.39 8.39 10.97
CA SER A 61 3.39 9.36 11.45
C SER A 61 4.61 9.47 10.54
N LYS A 62 4.90 8.43 9.76
CA LYS A 62 6.05 8.37 8.84
C LYS A 62 5.65 7.68 7.55
N HIS A 63 6.47 7.86 6.51
CA HIS A 63 6.24 7.22 5.22
C HIS A 63 6.58 5.74 5.30
N TRP A 64 5.68 4.92 4.77
CA TRP A 64 5.92 3.55 4.38
C TRP A 64 6.79 3.55 3.13
N GLN A 65 7.66 2.56 3.00
CA GLN A 65 8.45 2.35 1.78
C GLN A 65 7.94 1.12 1.04
N LEU A 66 7.57 1.29 -0.22
CA LEU A 66 7.18 0.22 -1.11
C LEU A 66 8.29 0.09 -2.15
N ASN A 67 9.09 -0.96 -2.01
CA ASN A 67 10.24 -1.23 -2.85
C ASN A 67 9.91 -2.37 -3.81
N THR A 68 10.01 -2.11 -5.11
CA THR A 68 9.94 -3.15 -6.13
C THR A 68 11.33 -3.44 -6.67
N PHE A 69 11.59 -4.71 -6.92
CA PHE A 69 12.85 -5.22 -7.45
C PHE A 69 12.59 -5.95 -8.74
N ARG A 70 13.47 -5.75 -9.71
CA ARG A 70 13.50 -6.52 -10.97
C ARG A 70 14.61 -7.54 -10.90
N ARG A 71 14.43 -8.64 -11.63
CA ARG A 71 15.49 -9.62 -11.82
C ARG A 71 16.41 -9.16 -12.95
N ASP A 72 17.72 -9.11 -12.70
CA ASP A 72 18.71 -8.83 -13.74
C ASP A 72 19.03 -10.09 -14.56
N GLU A 73 19.89 -9.93 -15.59
CA GLU A 73 20.31 -11.01 -16.48
C GLU A 73 21.11 -12.11 -15.75
N ASN A 74 21.72 -11.78 -14.61
CA ASN A 74 22.44 -12.72 -13.75
C ASN A 74 21.51 -13.41 -12.73
N GLY A 75 20.21 -13.15 -12.79
CA GLY A 75 19.21 -13.69 -11.89
C GLY A 75 19.13 -13.02 -10.53
N GLN A 76 19.85 -11.91 -10.30
CA GLN A 76 19.88 -11.17 -9.04
C GLN A 76 18.76 -10.13 -8.95
N TRP A 77 18.27 -9.88 -7.75
CA TRP A 77 17.22 -8.88 -7.50
C TRP A 77 17.83 -7.49 -7.32
N GLN A 78 17.49 -6.57 -8.22
CA GLN A 78 17.94 -5.19 -8.21
C GLN A 78 16.76 -4.27 -7.94
N LEU A 79 16.93 -3.26 -7.08
CA LEU A 79 15.90 -2.27 -6.81
C LEU A 79 15.50 -1.57 -8.12
N ALA A 80 14.22 -1.66 -8.48
CA ALA A 80 13.66 -1.09 -9.69
C ALA A 80 12.98 0.25 -9.37
N LYS A 81 12.10 0.27 -8.37
CA LYS A 81 11.43 1.49 -7.89
C LYS A 81 11.32 1.50 -6.37
N GLU A 82 11.61 2.64 -5.80
CA GLU A 82 11.26 3.00 -4.42
C GLU A 82 10.05 3.93 -4.47
N SER A 83 9.04 3.66 -3.65
CA SER A 83 7.87 4.52 -3.51
C SER A 83 7.59 4.77 -2.03
N LYS A 84 7.23 6.00 -1.69
CA LYS A 84 6.92 6.39 -0.31
C LYS A 84 5.49 6.86 -0.21
N ALA A 85 4.76 6.41 0.81
CA ALA A 85 3.40 6.85 1.06
C ALA A 85 3.06 6.82 2.54
N LYS A 86 2.13 7.66 2.98
CA LYS A 86 1.54 7.51 4.30
C LYS A 86 0.27 6.68 4.17
N LEU A 87 0.27 5.53 4.82
CA LEU A 87 -0.86 4.61 4.86
C LEU A 87 -1.33 4.48 6.30
N ASP A 88 -2.64 4.56 6.50
CA ASP A 88 -3.24 4.41 7.82
C ASP A 88 -4.62 3.73 7.70
N GLY A 89 -4.95 2.88 8.66
CA GLY A 89 -6.19 2.12 8.65
C GLY A 89 -6.18 1.00 9.68
N ALA A 90 -7.32 0.76 10.33
CA ALA A 90 -7.51 -0.30 11.31
C ALA A 90 -8.63 -1.24 10.84
N GLY A 91 -8.25 -2.42 10.35
CA GLY A 91 -9.18 -3.39 9.74
C GLY A 91 -9.60 -3.01 8.32
N GLY A 92 -8.82 -2.16 7.65
CA GLY A 92 -9.09 -1.73 6.27
C GLY A 92 -8.50 -2.67 5.23
N GLN A 93 -8.89 -2.49 3.97
CA GLN A 93 -8.34 -3.22 2.83
C GLN A 93 -7.89 -2.26 1.74
N MET A 94 -6.81 -2.61 1.03
CA MET A 94 -6.36 -1.88 -0.14
C MET A 94 -5.90 -2.82 -1.26
N THR A 95 -6.01 -2.36 -2.49
CA THR A 95 -5.50 -3.04 -3.68
C THR A 95 -4.30 -2.28 -4.20
N LEU A 96 -3.13 -2.90 -4.14
CA LEU A 96 -1.88 -2.41 -4.71
C LEU A 96 -1.66 -3.08 -6.07
N LYS A 97 -1.69 -2.30 -7.14
CA LYS A 97 -1.53 -2.78 -8.51
C LYS A 97 -0.15 -2.42 -9.02
N VAL A 98 0.55 -3.40 -9.59
CA VAL A 98 1.89 -3.25 -10.19
C VAL A 98 1.79 -3.63 -11.67
N GLU A 99 2.10 -2.66 -12.52
CA GLU A 99 2.13 -2.78 -13.99
C GLU A 99 3.58 -2.93 -14.49
N ASP A 100 3.79 -2.99 -15.81
CA ASP A 100 5.12 -3.20 -16.42
C ASP A 100 6.19 -2.17 -16.03
N ALA A 101 5.78 -0.97 -15.58
CA ALA A 101 6.70 0.04 -15.07
C ALA A 101 7.28 -0.30 -13.68
N LEU A 102 6.86 -1.42 -13.06
CA LEU A 102 7.18 -1.86 -11.70
C LEU A 102 6.88 -0.80 -10.64
N GLN A 103 6.00 0.14 -10.96
CA GLN A 103 5.57 1.21 -10.10
C GLN A 103 4.27 0.77 -9.40
N PRO A 104 4.27 0.56 -8.07
CA PRO A 104 3.05 0.24 -7.36
C PRO A 104 2.11 1.44 -7.36
N ARG A 105 0.81 1.18 -7.51
CA ARG A 105 -0.28 2.16 -7.38
C ARG A 105 -1.44 1.59 -6.57
N VAL A 106 -2.03 2.39 -5.71
CA VAL A 106 -3.28 2.04 -5.03
C VAL A 106 -4.42 2.18 -6.04
N ALA A 107 -5.00 1.04 -6.43
CA ALA A 107 -6.11 0.98 -7.38
C ALA A 107 -7.49 0.96 -6.69
N GLY A 108 -7.54 0.62 -5.40
CA GLY A 108 -8.75 0.58 -4.60
C GLY A 108 -8.40 0.57 -3.12
N ARG A 109 -9.28 1.14 -2.30
CA ARG A 109 -9.12 1.20 -0.84
C ARG A 109 -10.46 1.30 -0.14
N LEU A 110 -10.58 0.65 1.01
CA LEU A 110 -11.73 0.71 1.91
C LEU A 110 -11.21 0.81 3.34
N ALA A 111 -11.65 1.84 4.07
CA ALA A 111 -11.19 2.14 5.43
C ALA A 111 -9.65 2.25 5.57
N VAL A 112 -8.96 2.63 4.48
CA VAL A 112 -7.53 2.91 4.43
C VAL A 112 -7.33 4.31 3.87
N SER A 113 -6.62 5.14 4.63
CA SER A 113 -6.10 6.43 4.19
C SER A 113 -4.79 6.24 3.45
N CYS A 114 -4.63 6.91 2.31
CA CYS A 114 -3.39 6.99 1.55
C CYS A 114 -3.15 8.45 1.19
N SER A 115 -2.03 9.00 1.61
CA SER A 115 -1.63 10.38 1.35
C SER A 115 -0.12 10.50 1.08
N GLU A 116 0.30 11.69 0.65
CA GLU A 116 1.71 12.06 0.45
C GLU A 116 2.47 11.11 -0.49
N SER A 117 1.82 10.72 -1.59
CA SER A 117 2.44 9.90 -2.62
C SER A 117 1.75 9.94 -3.97
N ALA A 118 2.54 9.78 -5.04
CA ALA A 118 2.05 9.50 -6.38
C ALA A 118 1.34 8.14 -6.50
N ILE A 119 1.60 7.19 -5.57
CA ILE A 119 0.94 5.89 -5.59
C ILE A 119 -0.52 5.97 -5.13
N CYS A 120 -0.90 7.02 -4.41
CA CYS A 120 -2.27 7.23 -3.92
C CYS A 120 -3.21 7.80 -5.01
N GLY A 121 -2.68 8.14 -6.19
CA GLY A 121 -3.44 8.71 -7.31
C GLY A 121 -4.04 7.64 -8.22
N GLY A 122 -5.31 7.30 -7.96
CA GLY A 122 -6.16 6.41 -8.76
C GLY A 122 -7.50 6.18 -8.06
N GLY A 123 -8.47 7.07 -8.28
CA GLY A 123 -9.84 6.92 -7.75
C GLY A 123 -10.63 5.78 -8.42
N PRO A 124 -11.86 5.45 -7.96
CA PRO A 124 -12.71 6.27 -7.10
C PRO A 124 -12.81 5.79 -5.65
N LEU A 125 -13.05 6.77 -4.79
CA LEU A 125 -13.66 6.59 -3.48
C LEU A 125 -15.01 5.90 -3.68
N SER A 126 -15.18 4.68 -3.18
CA SER A 126 -16.53 4.16 -2.89
C SER A 126 -17.02 4.83 -1.60
N GLY A 127 -17.30 6.13 -1.70
CA GLY A 127 -18.13 6.85 -0.74
C GLY A 127 -19.58 6.48 -1.03
N ASN A 128 -20.16 5.62 -0.19
CA ASN A 128 -21.61 5.62 0.00
C ASN A 128 -21.92 6.76 0.98
N ALA A 129 -22.05 7.97 0.46
CA ALA A 129 -22.71 9.10 1.10
C ALA A 129 -23.03 10.09 -0.02
N GLY A 130 -24.33 10.32 -0.26
CA GLY A 130 -24.84 10.89 -1.50
C GLY A 130 -24.59 12.39 -1.72
N GLY A 131 -25.16 12.86 -2.83
CA GLY A 131 -25.33 14.29 -3.14
C GLY A 131 -24.53 14.75 -4.35
N ASP A 132 -25.25 14.85 -5.48
CA ASP A 132 -25.15 15.88 -6.52
C ASP A 132 -23.83 16.15 -7.27
N GLY A 133 -23.91 16.05 -8.60
CA GLY A 133 -22.99 16.79 -9.48
C GLY A 133 -22.79 16.24 -10.90
N LEU A 134 -23.81 16.42 -11.75
CA LEU A 134 -23.80 16.60 -13.21
C LEU A 134 -22.43 16.52 -13.96
N MET A 135 -22.30 15.60 -14.93
CA MET A 135 -22.55 15.76 -16.39
C MET A 135 -21.37 16.28 -17.24
N THR A 136 -20.79 15.34 -18.03
CA THR A 136 -20.50 15.36 -19.49
C THR A 136 -19.66 16.47 -20.17
N TRP A 137 -19.18 16.06 -21.37
CA TRP A 137 -18.60 16.78 -22.52
C TRP A 137 -17.08 16.98 -22.49
N GLY A 138 -16.32 16.76 -23.58
CA GLY A 138 -16.64 16.41 -24.96
C GLY A 138 -15.34 16.17 -25.73
#